data_AF-A0A8T5UCZ4-F1
#
_entry.id   AF-A0A8T5UCZ4-F1
#
_cell.length_a   1.000
_cell.length_b   1.000
_cell.length_c   1.000
_cell.angle_alpha   90.00
_cell.angle_beta   90.00
_cell.angle_gamma   90.00
#
_symmetry.space_group_name_H-M   'P 1'
#
loop_
_entity.id
_entity.type
_entity.pdbx_description
1 polymer ?
#
loop_
_entity_poly.entity_id
_entity_poly.type
_entity_poly.pdbx_seq_one_letter_code
_entity_poly.pdbx_strand_id
1 'polypeptide(L)' 'VIHNTKTGFLVKSIEEAVNVLDYIKDINRLNCRKWVEEKFSVDRMVDDYINVYEKILSK' A
#
# COMPACT_ATOMS: atom_id res chain seq x y z
N VAL A 1 -0.46 -3.31 -1.06
CA VAL A 1 0.55 -2.68 -1.96
C VAL A 1 1.62 -2.03 -1.12
N ILE A 2 2.89 -2.30 -1.40
CA ILE A 2 4.05 -1.71 -0.72
C ILE A 2 4.60 -0.59 -1.60
N HIS A 3 4.82 0.60 -1.03
CA HIS A 3 5.57 1.66 -1.69
C HIS A 3 7.04 1.49 -1.30
N ASN A 4 7.86 1.02 -2.25
CA ASN A 4 9.27 0.76 -2.00
C ASN A 4 9.95 1.97 -1.34
N THR A 5 10.81 1.70 -0.36
CA THR A 5 11.56 2.64 0.50
C THR A 5 10.75 3.62 1.34
N LYS A 6 9.42 3.72 1.16
CA LYS A 6 8.55 4.63 1.93
C LYS A 6 7.67 3.92 2.94
N THR A 7 7.12 2.76 2.58
CA THR A 7 6.25 1.96 3.46
C THR A 7 6.75 0.54 3.66
N GLY A 8 7.86 0.19 3.04
CA GLY A 8 8.52 -1.12 3.12
C GLY A 8 9.54 -1.29 2.00
N PHE A 9 10.17 -2.45 1.96
CA PHE A 9 11.07 -2.85 0.88
C PHE A 9 10.47 -4.04 0.14
N LEU A 10 10.45 -3.98 -1.18
CA LEU A 10 10.07 -5.11 -2.03
C LEU A 10 11.35 -5.79 -2.52
N VAL A 11 11.63 -6.97 -1.99
CA VAL A 11 12.83 -7.77 -2.28
C VAL A 11 12.47 -9.06 -2.99
N LYS A 12 13.43 -9.63 -3.72
CA LYS A 12 13.27 -10.85 -4.52
C LYS A 12 14.03 -12.05 -3.95
N SER A 13 14.91 -11.85 -2.98
CA SER A 13 15.69 -12.90 -2.35
C SER A 13 15.88 -12.67 -0.85
N ILE A 14 16.29 -13.72 -0.15
CA ILE A 14 16.62 -13.63 1.28
C ILE A 14 17.83 -12.72 1.49
N GLU A 15 18.83 -12.78 0.62
CA GLU A 15 20.02 -11.93 0.70
C GLU A 15 19.66 -10.44 0.57
N GLU A 16 18.79 -10.09 -0.37
CA GLU A 16 18.25 -8.73 -0.47
C GLU A 16 17.47 -8.32 0.79
N ALA A 17 16.70 -9.24 1.38
CA ALA A 17 15.99 -8.98 2.64
C ALA A 17 16.95 -8.65 3.79
N VAL A 18 18.06 -9.37 3.91
CA VAL A 18 19.09 -9.14 4.93
C VAL A 18 19.75 -7.77 4.70
N ASN A 19 20.07 -7.43 3.45
CA ASN A 19 20.71 -6.16 3.11
C ASN A 19 19.83 -4.94 3.43
N VAL A 20 18.51 -5.06 3.39
CA VAL A 20 17.60 -3.93 3.68
C VAL A 20 17.29 -3.77 5.17
N LEU A 21 17.68 -4.70 6.05
CA LEU A 21 17.37 -4.66 7.48
C LEU A 21 17.82 -3.36 8.15
N ASP A 22 19.04 -2.91 7.85
CA ASP A 22 19.61 -1.70 8.44
C ASP A 22 18.85 -0.42 8.08
N TYR A 23 18.11 -0.43 6.97
CA TYR A 23 17.34 0.69 6.43
C TYR A 23 15.88 0.69 6.92
N ILE A 24 15.41 -0.34 7.62
CA ILE A 24 14.04 -0.39 8.16
C ILE A 24 13.79 0.77 9.12
N LYS A 25 14.81 1.18 9.88
CA LYS A 25 14.74 2.32 10.81
C LYS A 25 14.45 3.66 10.13
N ASP A 26 14.77 3.76 8.83
CA ASP A 26 14.56 4.97 8.04
C ASP A 26 13.10 5.10 7.57
N ILE A 27 12.30 4.04 7.70
CA ILE A 27 10.88 4.05 7.38
C ILE A 27 10.10 4.85 8.42
N ASN A 28 9.47 5.93 7.97
CA ASN A 28 8.55 6.69 8.80
C ASN A 28 7.20 5.96 8.97
N ARG A 29 6.96 5.46 10.19
CA ARG A 29 5.73 4.72 10.55
C ARG A 29 4.44 5.52 10.33
N LEU A 30 4.48 6.85 10.48
CA LEU A 30 3.32 7.70 10.22
C LEU A 30 2.94 7.71 8.73
N ASN A 31 3.93 7.68 7.84
CA ASN A 31 3.68 7.60 6.40
C ASN A 31 3.08 6.25 6.02
N CYS A 32 3.51 5.16 6.66
CA CYS A 32 2.85 3.85 6.50
C CYS A 32 1.38 3.90 6.92
N ARG A 33 1.08 4.55 8.06
CA ARG A 33 -0.29 4.67 8.56
C ARG A 33 -1.17 5.47 7.59
N LYS A 34 -0.71 6.65 7.16
CA LYS A 34 -1.42 7.49 6.17
C LYS A 34 -1.67 6.75 4.86
N TRP A 35 -0.66 6.03 4.35
CA TRP A 35 -0.81 5.21 3.15
C TRP A 35 -1.95 4.19 3.26
N VAL A 36 -2.09 3.56 4.43
CA VAL A 36 -3.17 2.60 4.66
C VAL A 36 -4.53 3.28 4.73
N GLU A 37 -4.63 4.39 5.46
CA GLU A 37 -5.87 5.15 5.59
C GLU A 37 -6.39 5.68 4.25
N GLU A 38 -5.49 6.15 3.37
CA GLU A 38 -5.86 6.69 2.06
C GLU A 38 -6.22 5.63 1.02
N LYS A 39 -5.68 4.41 1.14
CA LYS A 39 -5.76 3.39 0.07
C LYS A 39 -6.58 2.16 0.43
N PHE A 40 -6.73 1.85 1.70
CA PHE A 40 -7.35 0.60 2.16
C PHE A 40 -8.44 0.84 3.22
N SER A 41 -9.07 2.01 3.21
CA SER A 41 -10.25 2.26 4.04
C SER A 41 -11.48 1.52 3.51
N VAL A 42 -12.42 1.23 4.42
CA VAL A 42 -13.71 0.63 4.07
C VAL A 42 -14.52 1.57 3.18
N ASP A 43 -14.56 2.86 3.50
CA ASP A 43 -15.29 3.86 2.72
C ASP A 43 -14.83 3.87 1.26
N ARG A 44 -13.51 3.88 1.03
CA ARG A 44 -12.92 3.81 -0.31
C ARG A 44 -13.31 2.51 -1.03
N MET A 45 -13.28 1.38 -0.33
CA MET A 45 -13.69 0.11 -0.91
C MET A 45 -15.15 0.19 -1.39
N VAL A 46 -16.05 0.71 -0.56
CA VAL A 46 -17.48 0.85 -0.91
C VAL A 46 -17.65 1.75 -2.12
N ASP A 47 -17.00 2.92 -2.13
CA ASP A 47 -17.04 3.86 -3.26
C ASP A 47 -16.50 3.22 -4.55
N ASP A 48 -15.38 2.50 -4.48
CA ASP A 48 -14.78 1.82 -5.64
C ASP A 48 -15.73 0.73 -6.20
N TYR A 49 -16.46 0.00 -5.34
CA TYR A 49 -17.47 -0.97 -5.77
C TYR A 49 -18.70 -0.31 -6.41
N ILE A 50 -19.21 0.78 -5.82
CA ILE A 50 -20.31 1.56 -6.40
C ILE A 50 -19.95 2.04 -7.80
N ASN A 51 -18.76 2.63 -7.95
CA ASN A 51 -18.24 3.10 -9.25
C ASN A 51 -18.16 1.99 -10.30
N VAL A 52 -17.82 0.76 -9.89
CA VAL A 52 -17.82 -0.40 -10.79
C VAL A 52 -19.25 -0.76 -11.21
N TYR A 53 -20.20 -0.79 -10.28
CA TYR A 53 -21.60 -1.08 -10.61
C TYR A 53 -22.20 -0.03 -11.54
N GLU A 54 -21.95 1.26 -11.29
CA GLU A 54 -22.40 2.34 -12.16
C GLU A 54 -21.86 2.18 -13.58
N LYS A 55 -20.56 1.88 -13.74
CA LYS A 55 -19.94 1.65 -15.06
C LYS A 55 -20.52 0.45 -15.82
N ILE A 56 -20.90 -0.61 -15.10
CA ILE A 56 -21.50 -1.80 -15.70
C ILE A 56 -22.93 -1.51 -16.14
N LEU A 57 -23.70 -0.78 -15.32
CA LEU A 57 -25.10 -0.45 -15.56
C LEU A 57 -25.30 0.72 -16.54
N SER A 58 -24.30 1.60 -16.69
CA SER A 58 -24.32 2.71 -17.66
C SER A 58 -23.98 2.27 -19.10
N LYS A 59 -24.08 0.97 -19.38
CA LYS A 59 -23.85 0.33 -20.68
C LYS A 59 -25.15 -0.28 -21.18
#